data_AF-A0A525CII9-F1
#
_entry.id   AF-A0A525CII9-F1
#
_cell.length_a   1.000
_cell.length_b   1.000
_cell.length_c   1.000
_cell.angle_alpha   90.00
_cell.angle_beta   90.00
_cell.angle_gamma   90.00
#
_symmetry.space_group_name_H-M   'P 1'
#
loop_
_entity.id
_entity.type
_entity.pdbx_description
1 polymer ?
#
loop_
_entity_poly.entity_id
_entity_poly.type
_entity_poly.pdbx_seq_one_letter_code
_entity_poly.pdbx_strand_id
1 'polypeptide(L)'
;MEVRDKVIDICAQANGVDLVGIAPVERFSDLPENSRPTAYLPSTKSVVVLGSQVFEVLTKRLTAQKKVGEVSFRDFYDAHNETVVHDLTQTAYRVARYLTNQGFASMNIGQDLTDYRTITGPFSFKFAAIQAGLGVLGKSGLLITPEYGPRIKLSAVLTEADLAGDPLNTDDVCGDCDICIKVCPSGALKPPEQGKIPNYDRFVCNSFYTANEGCGMCLAKCPR
;
A
#
# COMPACT_ATOMS: atom_id res chain seq x y z
N MET A 1 -7.06 -29.03 4.39
CA MET A 1 -6.39 -27.72 4.51
C MET A 1 -7.43 -26.69 4.17
N GLU A 2 -7.68 -25.74 5.07
CA GLU A 2 -8.67 -24.70 4.86
C GLU A 2 -8.23 -23.83 3.66
N VAL A 3 -9.18 -23.28 2.90
CA VAL A 3 -8.86 -22.44 1.72
C VAL A 3 -7.96 -21.26 2.13
N ARG A 4 -8.20 -20.70 3.31
CA ARG A 4 -7.40 -19.63 3.93
C ARG A 4 -5.94 -20.07 4.12
N ASP A 5 -5.69 -21.23 4.72
CA ASP A 5 -4.33 -21.71 4.97
C ASP A 5 -3.57 -21.89 3.66
N LYS A 6 -4.25 -22.36 2.61
CA LYS A 6 -3.61 -22.52 1.31
C LYS A 6 -3.27 -21.19 0.64
N VAL A 7 -4.08 -20.16 0.83
CA VAL A 7 -3.75 -18.80 0.38
C VAL A 7 -2.48 -18.31 1.08
N ILE A 8 -2.39 -18.50 2.41
CA ILE A 8 -1.21 -18.11 3.20
C ILE A 8 0.03 -18.89 2.74
N ASP A 9 -0.09 -20.20 2.53
CA ASP A 9 0.99 -21.04 2.01
C ASP A 9 1.50 -20.56 0.65
N ILE A 10 0.60 -20.21 -0.28
CA ILE A 10 0.98 -19.70 -1.60
C ILE A 10 1.82 -18.43 -1.47
N CYS A 11 1.41 -17.52 -0.59
CA CYS A 11 2.15 -16.30 -0.32
C CYS A 11 3.49 -16.56 0.37
N ALA A 12 3.53 -17.44 1.37
CA ALA A 12 4.75 -17.79 2.10
C ALA A 12 5.80 -18.51 1.23
N GLN A 13 5.35 -19.25 0.22
CA GLN A 13 6.21 -19.93 -0.76
C GLN A 13 6.59 -19.04 -1.94
N ALA A 14 5.99 -17.86 -2.08
CA ALA A 14 6.29 -16.94 -3.15
C ALA A 14 7.55 -16.12 -2.85
N ASN A 15 8.30 -15.80 -3.89
CA ASN A 15 9.37 -14.80 -3.77
C ASN A 15 8.73 -13.42 -3.59
N GLY A 16 9.30 -12.61 -2.70
CA GLY A 16 8.98 -11.19 -2.60
C GLY A 16 7.66 -10.87 -1.90
N VAL A 17 7.09 -11.78 -1.11
CA VAL A 17 5.98 -11.44 -0.19
C VAL A 17 6.48 -11.55 1.24
N ASP A 18 6.40 -10.44 1.98
CA ASP A 18 6.84 -10.36 3.37
C ASP A 18 5.65 -10.35 4.34
N LEU A 19 4.52 -9.74 3.94
CA LEU A 19 3.31 -9.65 4.76
C LEU A 19 2.08 -10.13 3.98
N VAL A 20 1.15 -10.76 4.69
CA VAL A 20 -0.19 -11.12 4.18
C VAL A 20 -1.21 -10.79 5.25
N GLY A 21 -2.31 -10.15 4.84
CA GLY A 21 -3.44 -9.92 5.70
C GLY A 21 -4.75 -10.14 4.95
N ILE A 22 -5.80 -10.54 5.66
CA ILE A 22 -7.13 -10.80 5.11
C ILE A 22 -8.14 -9.88 5.81
N ALA A 23 -8.94 -9.20 5.00
CA ALA A 23 -10.02 -8.33 5.45
C ALA A 23 -11.38 -8.83 4.92
N PRO A 24 -12.39 -9.03 5.78
CA PRO A 24 -13.75 -9.31 5.33
C PRO A 24 -14.37 -8.03 4.74
N VAL A 25 -15.27 -8.18 3.76
CA VAL A 25 -15.77 -7.06 2.94
C VAL A 25 -16.54 -6.00 3.75
N GLU A 26 -17.11 -6.39 4.88
CA GLU A 26 -17.88 -5.52 5.78
C GLU A 26 -17.03 -4.38 6.34
N ARG A 27 -15.71 -4.59 6.46
CA ARG A 27 -14.73 -3.57 6.91
C ARG A 27 -14.55 -2.40 5.93
N PHE A 28 -15.13 -2.50 4.73
CA PHE A 28 -15.07 -1.47 3.70
C PHE A 28 -16.36 -0.65 3.59
N SER A 29 -17.34 -0.87 4.48
CA SER A 29 -18.64 -0.22 4.47
C SER A 29 -18.59 1.31 4.59
N ASP A 30 -17.59 1.85 5.31
CA ASP A 30 -17.43 3.31 5.47
C ASP A 30 -16.86 4.01 4.23
N LEU A 31 -16.38 3.26 3.22
CA LEU A 31 -15.90 3.85 1.98
C LEU A 31 -17.05 4.29 1.07
N PRO A 32 -16.83 5.33 0.23
CA PRO A 32 -17.71 5.62 -0.89
C PRO A 32 -17.91 4.38 -1.76
N GLU A 33 -19.13 4.20 -2.28
CA GLU A 33 -19.53 2.99 -2.99
C GLU A 33 -18.56 2.61 -4.12
N ASN A 34 -18.15 3.59 -4.94
CA ASN A 34 -17.20 3.40 -6.04
C ASN A 34 -15.76 3.04 -5.61
N SER A 35 -15.45 3.10 -4.32
CA SER A 35 -14.16 2.76 -3.74
C SER A 35 -14.18 1.44 -2.96
N ARG A 36 -15.35 0.79 -2.85
CA ARG A 36 -15.50 -0.49 -2.16
C ARG A 36 -15.03 -1.65 -3.06
N PRO A 37 -14.57 -2.77 -2.47
CA PRO A 37 -14.26 -3.99 -3.23
C PRO A 37 -15.42 -4.45 -4.14
N THR A 38 -16.65 -4.31 -3.66
CA THR A 38 -17.88 -4.69 -4.36
C THR A 38 -18.18 -3.85 -5.60
N ALA A 39 -17.58 -2.66 -5.75
CA ALA A 39 -17.71 -1.90 -7.00
C ALA A 39 -16.99 -2.57 -8.18
N TYR A 40 -15.98 -3.39 -7.90
CA TYR A 40 -15.12 -4.04 -8.90
C TYR A 40 -15.48 -5.51 -9.09
N LEU A 41 -15.73 -6.21 -7.98
CA LEU A 41 -16.25 -7.58 -7.97
C LEU A 41 -17.47 -7.61 -7.03
N PRO A 42 -18.71 -7.48 -7.54
CA PRO A 42 -19.92 -7.32 -6.72
C PRO A 42 -20.15 -8.39 -5.66
N SER A 43 -19.66 -9.60 -5.90
CA SER A 43 -19.82 -10.75 -5.02
C SER A 43 -18.67 -10.93 -4.01
N THR A 44 -17.74 -9.96 -3.92
CA THR A 44 -16.62 -10.01 -2.98
C THR A 44 -17.10 -10.22 -1.54
N LYS A 45 -16.53 -11.23 -0.87
CA LYS A 45 -16.70 -11.48 0.57
C LYS A 45 -15.43 -11.17 1.37
N SER A 46 -14.27 -11.36 0.75
CA SER A 46 -12.98 -11.13 1.41
C SER A 46 -11.98 -10.45 0.47
N VAL A 47 -11.02 -9.75 1.07
CA VAL A 47 -9.89 -9.11 0.41
C VAL A 47 -8.60 -9.66 1.00
N VAL A 48 -7.78 -10.29 0.17
CA VAL A 48 -6.43 -10.73 0.55
C VAL A 48 -5.46 -9.62 0.15
N VAL A 49 -4.68 -9.11 1.10
CA VAL A 49 -3.70 -8.05 0.90
C VAL A 49 -2.30 -8.63 1.07
N LEU A 50 -1.43 -8.36 0.10
CA LEU A 50 -0.05 -8.80 0.10
C LEU A 50 0.85 -7.58 0.26
N GLY A 51 1.90 -7.71 1.05
CA GLY A 51 2.88 -6.67 1.31
C GLY A 51 4.30 -7.17 1.05
N SER A 52 5.13 -6.32 0.47
CA SER A 52 6.55 -6.60 0.22
C SER A 52 7.39 -5.41 0.60
N GLN A 53 8.47 -5.67 1.33
CA GLN A 53 9.36 -4.64 1.80
C GLN A 53 10.08 -3.95 0.64
N VAL A 54 10.26 -2.65 0.77
CA VAL A 54 11.17 -1.87 -0.05
C VAL A 54 12.43 -1.68 0.76
N PHE A 55 13.58 -2.09 0.22
CA PHE A 55 14.80 -2.14 1.01
C PHE A 55 15.16 -0.79 1.60
N GLU A 56 15.40 -0.78 2.91
CA GLU A 56 15.62 0.45 3.66
C GLU A 56 16.81 1.23 3.12
N VAL A 57 17.87 0.54 2.69
CA VAL A 57 19.06 1.14 2.06
C VAL A 57 18.74 1.99 0.83
N LEU A 58 17.68 1.64 0.09
CA LEU A 58 17.21 2.37 -1.08
C LEU A 58 16.33 3.56 -0.69
N THR A 59 15.55 3.42 0.39
CA THR A 59 14.63 4.49 0.82
C THR A 59 15.32 5.61 1.60
N LYS A 60 16.27 5.30 2.50
CA LYS A 60 16.97 6.28 3.37
C LYS A 60 17.82 7.30 2.61
N ARG A 61 18.20 6.98 1.37
CA ARG A 61 19.05 7.80 0.50
C ARG A 61 18.24 8.61 -0.52
N LEU A 62 16.92 8.53 -0.50
CA LEU A 62 16.08 9.35 -1.35
C LEU A 62 16.23 10.83 -0.99
N THR A 63 16.27 11.66 -2.04
CA THR A 63 16.35 13.11 -1.97
C THR A 63 15.04 13.75 -2.41
N ALA A 64 14.91 15.06 -2.19
CA ALA A 64 13.75 15.83 -2.64
C ALA A 64 13.69 16.01 -4.16
N GLN A 65 14.81 15.84 -4.85
CA GLN A 65 14.90 16.05 -6.30
C GLN A 65 15.88 15.07 -6.93
N LYS A 66 15.59 14.67 -8.16
CA LYS A 66 16.53 14.01 -9.07
C LYS A 66 17.40 15.07 -9.75
N LYS A 67 18.67 14.76 -9.99
CA LYS A 67 19.52 15.61 -10.84
C LYS A 67 19.24 15.29 -12.31
N VAL A 68 18.76 16.28 -13.05
CA VAL A 68 18.47 16.13 -14.48
C VAL A 68 19.77 15.88 -15.24
N GLY A 69 19.75 14.89 -16.15
CA GLY A 69 20.90 14.55 -16.99
C GLY A 69 21.92 13.60 -16.36
N GLU A 70 21.71 13.13 -15.13
CA GLU A 70 22.59 12.17 -14.44
C GLU A 70 21.79 10.96 -13.95
N VAL A 71 22.43 9.78 -13.96
CA VAL A 71 21.90 8.63 -13.21
C VAL A 71 22.00 8.98 -11.72
N SER A 72 20.86 8.87 -11.05
CA SER A 72 20.69 9.25 -9.66
C SER A 72 20.44 8.02 -8.80
N PHE A 73 20.61 8.16 -7.49
CA PHE A 73 20.29 7.08 -6.57
C PHE A 73 18.81 6.65 -6.65
N ARG A 74 17.93 7.57 -7.06
CA ARG A 74 16.50 7.33 -7.28
C ARG A 74 16.24 6.24 -8.33
N ASP A 75 17.07 6.15 -9.37
CA ASP A 75 16.90 5.17 -10.44
C ASP A 75 17.03 3.72 -9.92
N PHE A 76 17.92 3.49 -8.94
CA PHE A 76 18.01 2.19 -8.26
C PHE A 76 16.78 1.87 -7.41
N TYR A 77 16.20 2.88 -6.76
CA TYR A 77 14.96 2.73 -5.98
C TYR A 77 13.77 2.42 -6.89
N ASP A 78 13.65 3.08 -8.04
CA ASP A 78 12.57 2.85 -8.99
C ASP A 78 12.70 1.46 -9.63
N ALA A 79 13.89 1.04 -10.08
CA ALA A 79 14.12 -0.31 -10.60
C ALA A 79 13.83 -1.41 -9.56
N HIS A 80 14.18 -1.18 -8.29
CA HIS A 80 13.83 -2.10 -7.21
C HIS A 80 12.31 -2.16 -6.97
N ASN A 81 11.62 -1.02 -6.98
CA ASN A 81 10.17 -0.98 -6.85
C ASN A 81 9.48 -1.74 -7.98
N GLU A 82 9.94 -1.61 -9.22
CA GLU A 82 9.39 -2.36 -10.36
C GLU A 82 9.49 -3.87 -10.13
N THR A 83 10.63 -4.33 -9.62
CA THR A 83 10.83 -5.75 -9.25
C THR A 83 9.85 -6.18 -8.16
N VAL A 84 9.75 -5.42 -7.08
CA VAL A 84 8.86 -5.71 -5.94
C VAL A 84 7.39 -5.75 -6.38
N VAL A 85 6.96 -4.77 -7.20
CA VAL A 85 5.60 -4.70 -7.74
C VAL A 85 5.31 -5.88 -8.66
N HIS A 86 6.30 -6.28 -9.47
CA HIS A 86 6.18 -7.45 -10.34
C HIS A 86 5.94 -8.73 -9.54
N ASP A 87 6.75 -8.98 -8.51
CA ASP A 87 6.65 -10.17 -7.66
C ASP A 87 5.30 -10.22 -6.91
N LEU A 88 4.86 -9.09 -6.35
CA LEU A 88 3.55 -8.96 -5.72
C LEU A 88 2.40 -9.24 -6.70
N THR A 89 2.50 -8.71 -7.93
CA THR A 89 1.46 -8.88 -8.95
C THR A 89 1.37 -10.34 -9.41
N GLN A 90 2.53 -10.98 -9.63
CA GLN A 90 2.59 -12.41 -9.96
C GLN A 90 2.00 -13.28 -8.85
N THR A 91 2.30 -12.96 -7.60
CA THR A 91 1.78 -13.73 -6.46
C THR A 91 0.28 -13.51 -6.26
N ALA A 92 -0.21 -12.28 -6.37
CA ALA A 92 -1.64 -11.99 -6.34
C ALA A 92 -2.40 -12.72 -7.45
N TYR A 93 -1.82 -12.79 -8.67
CA TYR A 93 -2.38 -13.60 -9.75
C TYR A 93 -2.45 -15.10 -9.40
N ARG A 94 -1.40 -15.66 -8.79
CA ARG A 94 -1.39 -17.07 -8.34
C ARG A 94 -2.46 -17.36 -7.29
N VAL A 95 -2.63 -16.45 -6.32
CA VAL A 95 -3.69 -16.53 -5.31
C VAL A 95 -5.08 -16.47 -5.97
N ALA A 96 -5.32 -15.48 -6.83
CA ALA A 96 -6.58 -15.35 -7.55
C ALA A 96 -6.89 -16.59 -8.40
N ARG A 97 -5.90 -17.11 -9.13
CA ARG A 97 -6.03 -18.34 -9.93
C ARG A 97 -6.35 -19.56 -9.08
N TYR A 98 -5.69 -19.71 -7.92
CA TYR A 98 -6.00 -20.79 -6.99
C TYR A 98 -7.45 -20.72 -6.52
N LEU A 99 -7.91 -19.55 -6.05
CA LEU A 99 -9.27 -19.35 -5.56
C LEU A 99 -10.32 -19.58 -6.67
N THR A 100 -10.06 -19.09 -7.89
CA THR A 100 -10.90 -19.37 -9.07
C THR A 100 -10.98 -20.87 -9.37
N ASN A 101 -9.88 -21.61 -9.26
CA ASN A 101 -9.88 -23.06 -9.44
C ASN A 101 -10.64 -23.82 -8.33
N GLN A 102 -10.85 -23.20 -7.17
CA GLN A 102 -11.72 -23.72 -6.10
C GLN A 102 -13.19 -23.34 -6.31
N GLY A 103 -13.52 -22.58 -7.37
CA GLY A 103 -14.89 -22.17 -7.69
C GLY A 103 -15.30 -20.81 -7.13
N PHE A 104 -14.37 -20.03 -6.55
CA PHE A 104 -14.65 -18.68 -6.06
C PHE A 104 -14.24 -17.65 -7.09
N ALA A 105 -15.17 -16.81 -7.58
CA ALA A 105 -14.79 -15.71 -8.46
C ALA A 105 -13.78 -14.81 -7.73
N SER A 106 -12.63 -14.60 -8.37
CA SER A 106 -11.49 -13.91 -7.75
C SER A 106 -10.76 -13.06 -8.77
N MET A 107 -10.33 -11.87 -8.33
CA MET A 107 -9.67 -10.88 -9.18
C MET A 107 -8.48 -10.26 -8.44
N ASN A 108 -7.29 -10.36 -9.01
CA ASN A 108 -6.15 -9.59 -8.52
C ASN A 108 -6.25 -8.15 -9.02
N ILE A 109 -5.88 -7.19 -8.18
CA ILE A 109 -5.79 -5.78 -8.55
C ILE A 109 -4.32 -5.46 -8.74
N GLY A 110 -3.93 -5.16 -9.99
CA GLY A 110 -2.59 -4.69 -10.30
C GLY A 110 -2.34 -3.27 -9.80
N GLN A 111 -1.07 -2.95 -9.53
CA GLN A 111 -0.67 -1.55 -9.38
C GLN A 111 -0.73 -0.85 -10.76
N ASP A 112 -0.76 0.49 -10.79
CA ASP A 112 -0.80 1.36 -11.98
C ASP A 112 -2.17 1.75 -12.58
N LEU A 113 -3.28 1.44 -11.90
CA LEU A 113 -4.60 1.93 -12.29
C LEU A 113 -4.86 3.36 -11.80
N THR A 114 -3.97 4.32 -12.03
CA THR A 114 -4.14 5.70 -11.51
C THR A 114 -4.67 6.65 -12.58
N ASP A 115 -5.77 7.35 -12.29
CA ASP A 115 -6.13 8.55 -13.06
C ASP A 115 -5.22 9.70 -12.63
N TYR A 116 -4.26 10.04 -13.49
CA TYR A 116 -3.28 11.09 -13.21
C TYR A 116 -3.88 12.51 -13.11
N ARG A 117 -5.11 12.73 -13.60
CA ARG A 117 -5.79 14.03 -13.50
C ARG A 117 -6.28 14.27 -12.07
N THR A 118 -6.77 13.21 -11.43
CA THR A 118 -7.32 13.26 -10.07
C THR A 118 -6.37 12.69 -9.02
N ILE A 119 -5.29 12.01 -9.42
CA ILE A 119 -4.33 11.31 -8.57
C ILE A 119 -5.08 10.31 -7.67
N THR A 120 -5.96 9.54 -8.29
CA THR A 120 -6.78 8.50 -7.63
C THR A 120 -6.68 7.20 -8.40
N GLY A 121 -6.48 6.11 -7.67
CA GLY A 121 -6.76 4.78 -8.18
C GLY A 121 -8.19 4.34 -7.86
N PRO A 122 -8.70 3.28 -8.53
CA PRO A 122 -10.00 2.67 -8.23
C PRO A 122 -10.04 2.09 -6.82
N PHE A 123 -8.90 1.58 -6.35
CA PHE A 123 -8.79 0.84 -5.12
C PHE A 123 -7.65 1.38 -4.26
N SER A 124 -7.92 1.65 -2.98
CA SER A 124 -6.90 2.11 -2.04
C SER A 124 -6.23 0.92 -1.35
N PHE A 125 -5.08 0.48 -1.88
CA PHE A 125 -4.29 -0.58 -1.26
C PHE A 125 -3.91 -0.27 0.20
N LYS A 126 -3.62 1.00 0.51
CA LYS A 126 -3.31 1.43 1.88
C LYS A 126 -4.48 1.21 2.83
N PHE A 127 -5.70 1.56 2.41
CA PHE A 127 -6.89 1.34 3.23
C PHE A 127 -7.17 -0.16 3.39
N ALA A 128 -7.05 -0.94 2.31
CA ALA A 128 -7.22 -2.39 2.37
C ALA A 128 -6.23 -3.03 3.35
N ALA A 129 -4.96 -2.61 3.35
CA ALA A 129 -3.95 -3.08 4.29
C ALA A 129 -4.28 -2.75 5.75
N ILE A 130 -4.84 -1.56 6.03
CA ILE A 130 -5.34 -1.21 7.37
C ILE A 130 -6.48 -2.14 7.77
N GLN A 131 -7.45 -2.34 6.88
CA GLN A 131 -8.57 -3.26 7.15
C GLN A 131 -8.15 -4.72 7.25
N ALA A 132 -6.99 -5.08 6.69
CA ALA A 132 -6.38 -6.40 6.80
C ALA A 132 -5.43 -6.52 8.00
N GLY A 133 -5.32 -5.49 8.84
CA GLY A 133 -4.50 -5.51 10.06
C GLY A 133 -3.00 -5.37 9.84
N LEU A 134 -2.54 -5.09 8.61
CA LEU A 134 -1.10 -5.04 8.29
C LEU A 134 -0.38 -3.81 8.87
N GLY A 135 -1.12 -2.80 9.30
CA GLY A 135 -0.56 -1.58 9.86
C GLY A 135 -1.59 -0.48 10.01
N VAL A 136 -1.12 0.73 10.29
CA VAL A 136 -1.96 1.90 10.53
C VAL A 136 -1.55 3.08 9.66
N LEU A 137 -2.41 4.08 9.54
CA LEU A 137 -2.11 5.27 8.76
C LEU A 137 -1.21 6.22 9.58
N GLY A 138 0.00 6.50 9.08
CA GLY A 138 0.89 7.49 9.69
C GLY A 138 0.55 8.93 9.31
N LYS A 139 1.11 9.92 10.02
CA LYS A 139 0.97 11.36 9.73
C LYS A 139 1.44 11.78 8.32
N SER A 140 2.23 10.95 7.64
CA SER A 140 2.62 11.15 6.23
C SER A 140 1.53 10.75 5.24
N GLY A 141 0.43 10.16 5.70
CA GLY A 141 -0.58 9.52 4.85
C GLY A 141 -0.13 8.18 4.24
N LEU A 142 1.02 7.64 4.64
CA LEU A 142 1.49 6.32 4.26
C LEU A 142 1.02 5.27 5.28
N LEU A 143 0.84 4.03 4.82
CA LEU A 143 0.69 2.88 5.72
C LEU A 143 2.00 2.70 6.48
N ILE A 144 1.93 2.52 7.80
CA ILE A 144 3.07 2.17 8.66
C ILE A 144 2.83 0.77 9.19
N THR A 145 3.68 -0.16 8.78
CA THR A 145 3.70 -1.54 9.29
C THR A 145 4.67 -1.63 10.47
N PRO A 146 4.43 -2.53 11.44
CA PRO A 146 5.36 -2.73 12.56
C PRO A 146 6.78 -3.11 12.13
N GLU A 147 6.90 -3.95 11.09
CA GLU A 147 8.16 -4.56 10.66
C GLU A 147 8.97 -3.66 9.70
N TYR A 148 8.28 -2.97 8.77
CA TYR A 148 8.94 -2.25 7.67
C TYR A 148 8.65 -0.75 7.67
N GLY A 149 7.87 -0.26 8.64
CA GLY A 149 7.44 1.13 8.68
C GLY A 149 6.67 1.49 7.40
N PRO A 150 6.94 2.67 6.79
CA PRO A 150 6.32 3.08 5.52
C PRO A 150 6.89 2.42 4.26
N ARG A 151 7.92 1.58 4.38
CA ARG A 151 8.72 1.07 3.25
C ARG A 151 8.14 -0.24 2.74
N ILE A 152 6.90 -0.19 2.29
CA ILE A 152 6.17 -1.37 1.81
C ILE A 152 5.42 -1.06 0.51
N LYS A 153 5.41 -2.03 -0.40
CA LYS A 153 4.52 -2.07 -1.56
C LYS A 153 3.40 -3.07 -1.30
N LEU A 154 2.23 -2.81 -1.89
CA LEU A 154 1.01 -3.54 -1.57
C LEU A 154 0.35 -4.06 -2.84
N SER A 155 -0.27 -5.23 -2.76
CA SER A 155 -1.16 -5.77 -3.79
C SER A 155 -2.39 -6.36 -3.12
N ALA A 156 -3.44 -6.61 -3.89
CA ALA A 156 -4.68 -7.15 -3.34
C ALA A 156 -5.37 -8.13 -4.30
N VAL A 157 -6.11 -9.07 -3.72
CA VAL A 157 -7.02 -9.98 -4.41
C VAL A 157 -8.41 -9.85 -3.78
N LEU A 158 -9.39 -9.53 -4.62
CA LEU A 158 -10.80 -9.59 -4.24
C LEU A 158 -11.32 -11.00 -4.51
N THR A 159 -12.12 -11.56 -3.61
CA THR A 159 -12.64 -12.92 -3.78
C THR A 159 -14.02 -13.13 -3.15
N GLU A 160 -14.81 -14.01 -3.77
CA GLU A 160 -16.04 -14.57 -3.20
C GLU A 160 -15.80 -15.58 -2.07
N ALA A 161 -14.56 -16.03 -1.88
CA ALA A 161 -14.22 -16.89 -0.78
C ALA A 161 -14.47 -16.16 0.55
N ASP A 162 -15.20 -16.80 1.45
CA ASP A 162 -15.44 -16.31 2.81
C ASP A 162 -14.25 -16.73 3.68
N LEU A 163 -13.30 -15.82 3.86
CA LEU A 163 -12.02 -16.07 4.53
C LEU A 163 -12.03 -15.33 5.88
N ALA A 164 -11.63 -16.03 6.94
CA ALA A 164 -11.50 -15.42 8.25
C ALA A 164 -10.51 -14.25 8.21
N GLY A 165 -11.00 -13.09 8.62
CA GLY A 165 -10.23 -11.84 8.69
C GLY A 165 -9.23 -11.80 9.82
N ASP A 166 -8.13 -11.09 9.60
CA ASP A 166 -7.08 -10.92 10.62
C ASP A 166 -7.44 -9.80 11.62
N PRO A 167 -6.88 -9.82 12.84
CA PRO A 167 -7.06 -8.75 13.81
C PRO A 167 -6.55 -7.39 13.29
N LEU A 168 -7.22 -6.30 13.66
CA LEU A 168 -6.76 -4.96 13.30
C LEU A 168 -5.56 -4.54 14.14
N ASN A 169 -4.59 -3.87 13.51
CA ASN A 169 -3.55 -3.15 14.22
C ASN A 169 -4.13 -1.80 14.72
N THR A 170 -3.88 -1.47 16.00
CA THR A 170 -4.38 -0.26 16.67
C THR A 170 -3.27 0.58 17.28
N ASP A 171 -2.02 0.35 16.87
CA ASP A 171 -0.84 0.99 17.42
C ASP A 171 -0.80 2.50 17.11
N ASP A 172 -0.38 3.31 18.09
CA ASP A 172 0.04 4.67 17.82
C ASP A 172 1.47 4.70 17.27
N VAL A 173 1.58 4.72 15.94
CA VAL A 173 2.86 4.73 15.24
C VAL A 173 3.54 6.10 15.20
N CYS A 174 2.81 7.20 15.43
CA CYS A 174 3.37 8.55 15.31
C CYS A 174 3.60 9.23 16.66
N GLY A 175 2.71 9.08 17.64
CA GLY A 175 2.74 9.86 18.87
C GLY A 175 2.92 11.35 18.57
N ASP A 176 3.91 11.99 19.19
CA ASP A 176 4.26 13.39 18.96
C ASP A 176 5.19 13.63 17.76
N CYS A 177 5.65 12.59 17.07
CA CYS A 177 6.54 12.73 15.92
C CYS A 177 5.85 13.46 14.76
N ASP A 178 6.54 14.41 14.16
CA ASP A 178 6.07 15.23 13.02
C ASP A 178 7.16 15.40 11.94
N ILE A 179 8.17 14.51 11.93
CA ILE A 179 9.35 14.67 11.06
C ILE A 179 8.99 14.71 9.58
N CYS A 180 8.01 13.90 9.14
CA CYS A 180 7.55 13.87 7.75
C CYS A 180 6.96 15.22 7.30
N ILE A 181 6.31 15.94 8.21
CA ILE A 181 5.76 17.29 7.98
C ILE A 181 6.91 18.28 7.88
N LYS A 182 7.85 18.26 8.85
CA LYS A 182 9.01 19.17 8.89
C LYS A 182 9.92 19.07 7.67
N VAL A 183 10.10 17.85 7.13
CA VAL A 183 11.00 17.59 5.99
C VAL A 183 10.30 17.65 4.64
N CYS A 184 8.98 17.91 4.60
CA CYS A 184 8.22 17.97 3.36
C CYS A 184 8.60 19.23 2.55
N PRO A 185 9.29 19.09 1.40
CA PRO A 185 9.80 20.25 0.66
C PRO A 185 8.70 21.08 -0.01
N SER A 186 7.55 20.46 -0.29
CA SER A 186 6.41 21.12 -0.94
C SER A 186 5.40 21.70 0.04
N GLY A 187 5.51 21.40 1.34
CA GLY A 187 4.48 21.74 2.32
C GLY A 187 3.14 21.01 2.12
N ALA A 188 3.13 19.90 1.37
CA ALA A 188 1.91 19.12 1.10
C ALA A 188 1.34 18.40 2.34
N LEU A 189 2.19 18.16 3.35
CA LEU A 189 1.79 17.57 4.63
C LEU A 189 1.55 18.68 5.64
N LYS A 190 0.31 18.79 6.13
CA LYS A 190 -0.04 19.71 7.22
C LYS A 190 -0.26 18.93 8.51
N PRO A 191 0.01 19.55 9.68
CA PRO A 191 -0.35 18.96 10.97
C PRO A 191 -1.82 18.50 10.97
N PRO A 192 -2.12 17.27 11.39
CA PRO A 192 -3.50 16.82 11.48
C PRO A 192 -4.25 17.64 12.53
N GLU A 193 -5.51 17.95 12.24
CA GLU A 193 -6.44 18.38 13.29
C GLU A 193 -6.67 17.21 14.25
N GLN A 194 -6.91 17.47 15.53
CA GLN A 194 -7.11 16.43 16.55
C GLN A 194 -8.16 15.40 16.10
N GLY A 195 -7.77 14.13 16.12
CA GLY A 195 -8.65 13.00 15.76
C GLY A 195 -8.95 12.84 14.27
N LYS A 196 -8.29 13.58 13.37
CA LYS A 196 -8.51 13.48 11.91
C LYS A 196 -7.34 12.84 11.17
N ILE A 197 -7.67 12.26 10.01
CA ILE A 197 -6.75 11.75 8.99
C ILE A 197 -5.72 12.85 8.63
N PRO A 198 -4.47 12.49 8.29
CA PRO A 198 -3.45 13.46 7.90
C PRO A 198 -3.95 14.42 6.81
N ASN A 199 -3.75 15.71 7.03
CA ASN A 199 -4.08 16.75 6.07
C ASN A 199 -3.00 16.76 4.97
N TYR A 200 -3.19 15.87 3.99
CA TYR A 200 -2.30 15.66 2.86
C TYR A 200 -2.91 16.23 1.59
N ASP A 201 -2.27 17.27 1.03
CA ASP A 201 -2.61 17.80 -0.28
C ASP A 201 -1.87 17.03 -1.38
N ARG A 202 -2.57 16.07 -1.98
CA ARG A 202 -2.01 15.22 -3.04
C ARG A 202 -1.63 15.99 -4.30
N PHE A 203 -2.30 17.10 -4.60
CA PHE A 203 -2.02 17.88 -5.80
C PHE A 203 -0.72 18.65 -5.62
N VAL A 204 -0.54 19.32 -4.47
CA VAL A 204 0.72 19.99 -4.13
C VAL A 204 1.88 18.99 -4.08
N CYS A 205 1.66 17.80 -3.50
CA CYS A 205 2.67 16.74 -3.49
C CYS A 205 3.04 16.27 -4.90
N ASN A 206 2.04 15.97 -5.73
CA ASN A 206 2.27 15.47 -7.08
C ASN A 206 2.92 16.53 -7.99
N SER A 207 2.49 17.79 -7.92
CA SER A 207 3.11 18.88 -8.68
C SER A 207 4.59 19.01 -8.35
N PHE A 208 4.95 18.97 -7.06
CA PHE A 208 6.37 19.00 -6.66
C PHE A 208 7.10 17.73 -7.12
N TYR A 209 6.51 16.56 -6.93
CA TYR A 209 7.10 15.28 -7.33
C TYR A 209 7.41 15.24 -8.83
N THR A 210 6.45 15.62 -9.68
CA THR A 210 6.62 15.65 -11.13
C THR A 210 7.65 16.69 -11.56
N ALA A 211 7.63 17.89 -10.98
CA ALA A 211 8.58 18.95 -11.32
C ALA A 211 10.04 18.60 -10.96
N ASN A 212 10.25 17.73 -9.96
CA ASN A 212 11.57 17.34 -9.48
C ASN A 212 11.96 15.91 -9.89
N GLU A 213 11.17 15.27 -10.76
CA GLU A 213 11.32 13.87 -11.19
C GLU A 213 11.49 12.88 -10.02
N GLY A 214 10.78 13.14 -8.93
CA GLY A 214 10.81 12.32 -7.74
C GLY A 214 10.75 13.12 -6.45
N CYS A 215 10.37 12.41 -5.39
CA CYS A 215 10.53 12.82 -4.00
C CYS A 215 10.40 11.56 -3.13
N GLY A 216 10.92 11.62 -1.92
CA GLY A 216 10.78 10.53 -0.96
C GLY A 216 11.09 10.96 0.47
N MET A 217 11.11 12.26 0.76
CA MET A 217 11.62 12.78 2.03
C MET A 217 10.84 12.26 3.24
N CYS A 218 9.51 12.18 3.14
CA CYS A 218 8.66 11.63 4.20
C CYS A 218 8.88 10.13 4.44
N LEU A 219 9.23 9.38 3.40
CA LEU A 219 9.58 7.96 3.46
C LEU A 219 10.99 7.77 4.05
N ALA A 220 11.96 8.53 3.53
CA ALA A 220 13.38 8.44 3.87
C ALA A 220 13.70 8.86 5.31
N LYS A 221 12.92 9.81 5.86
CA LYS A 221 13.15 10.39 7.19
C LYS A 221 12.22 9.82 8.26
N CYS A 222 11.29 8.94 7.91
CA CYS A 222 10.46 8.28 8.92
C CYS A 222 11.34 7.41 9.83
N PRO A 223 11.25 7.54 11.17
CA PRO A 223 12.07 6.78 12.10
C PRO A 223 11.55 5.36 12.36
N ARG A 224 10.29 5.10 11.97
CA ARG A 224 9.71 3.76 11.92
C ARG A 224 10.27 3.04 10.72
#